data_AF-A0A524ED66-F1
#
_entry.id   AF-A0A524ED66-F1
#
_cell.length_a   1.000
_cell.length_b   1.000
_cell.length_c   1.000
_cell.angle_alpha   90.00
_cell.angle_beta   90.00
_cell.angle_gamma   90.00
#
_symmetry.space_group_name_H-M   'P 1'
#
loop_
_entity.id
_entity.type
_entity.pdbx_description
1 polymer ?
#
loop_
_entity_poly.entity_id
_entity_poly.type
_entity_poly.pdbx_seq_one_letter_code
_entity_poly.pdbx_strand_id
1 'polypeptide(L)'
;MHLIIIMVAVLSLTVPMTVRTETEGIRIADADNLSLILDFGNGTLSSYEELQGSTVLNVTEEVVDIEYEWYGNMAFVTSIASVANDPELGLWWQYWVNGDIGSVAANHYSVEHGDTIEWRFGPAETTATTTTTPGEIDRSLLFGLPLVGLAAVVFLIVLRLSVRK
;
A
#
# COMPACT_ATOMS: atom_id res chain seq x y z
N MET A 1 -32.00 -15.51 -63.15
CA MET A 1 -31.98 -14.05 -63.40
C MET A 1 -33.34 -13.52 -63.00
N HIS A 2 -33.40 -12.40 -62.29
CA HIS A 2 -34.60 -11.82 -61.64
C HIS A 2 -35.14 -12.69 -60.48
N LEU A 3 -35.33 -12.23 -59.23
CA LEU A 3 -35.84 -10.96 -58.66
C LEU A 3 -37.38 -10.94 -58.61
N ILE A 4 -37.92 -10.40 -57.50
CA ILE A 4 -39.34 -10.18 -57.10
C ILE A 4 -39.87 -11.22 -56.08
N ILE A 5 -40.65 -10.88 -55.03
CA ILE A 5 -40.62 -9.78 -54.02
C ILE A 5 -41.80 -9.98 -53.04
N ILE A 6 -41.53 -9.98 -51.72
CA ILE A 6 -42.41 -9.53 -50.59
C ILE A 6 -43.75 -10.27 -50.31
N MET A 7 -44.22 -10.16 -49.05
CA MET A 7 -45.58 -10.52 -48.51
C MET A 7 -45.93 -12.02 -48.45
N VAL A 8 -46.46 -12.63 -47.38
CA VAL A 8 -46.96 -12.23 -46.01
C VAL A 8 -46.63 -13.40 -45.06
N ALA A 9 -46.32 -13.35 -43.75
CA ALA A 9 -46.19 -12.34 -42.68
C ALA A 9 -44.91 -12.68 -41.85
N VAL A 10 -44.44 -12.01 -40.78
CA VAL A 10 -44.99 -11.12 -39.72
C VAL A 10 -45.83 -11.82 -38.63
N LEU A 11 -45.21 -12.74 -37.87
CA LEU A 11 -45.69 -13.12 -36.52
C LEU A 11 -44.57 -13.67 -35.60
N SER A 12 -43.35 -13.13 -35.72
CA SER A 12 -42.31 -13.30 -34.71
C SER A 12 -42.57 -12.35 -33.54
N LEU A 13 -42.66 -12.89 -32.32
CA LEU A 13 -42.80 -12.06 -31.10
C LEU A 13 -41.59 -11.14 -30.98
N THR A 14 -41.83 -9.82 -31.05
CA THR A 14 -40.93 -8.85 -30.45
C THR A 14 -41.07 -8.93 -28.93
N VAL A 15 -40.48 -9.96 -28.33
CA VAL A 15 -39.92 -9.78 -26.98
C VAL A 15 -39.00 -8.56 -27.12
N PRO A 16 -39.21 -7.47 -26.34
CA PRO A 16 -38.25 -6.38 -26.37
C PRO A 16 -36.92 -7.00 -25.97
N MET A 17 -35.95 -7.00 -26.89
CA MET A 17 -34.57 -7.23 -26.54
C MET A 17 -34.18 -6.03 -25.69
N THR A 18 -34.46 -6.11 -24.40
CA THR A 18 -33.82 -5.27 -23.39
C THR A 18 -32.35 -5.49 -23.61
N VAL A 19 -31.74 -4.56 -24.33
CA VAL A 19 -30.30 -4.46 -24.42
C VAL A 19 -29.87 -4.47 -22.98
N ARG A 20 -29.21 -5.55 -22.57
CA ARG A 20 -28.37 -5.49 -21.40
C ARG A 20 -27.29 -4.51 -21.81
N THR A 21 -27.51 -3.25 -21.45
CA THR A 21 -26.41 -2.38 -21.10
C THR A 21 -25.68 -3.18 -20.05
N GLU A 22 -24.64 -3.88 -20.48
CA GLU A 22 -23.63 -4.35 -19.55
C GLU A 22 -23.20 -3.09 -18.84
N THR A 23 -23.43 -3.04 -17.53
CA THR A 23 -22.92 -1.94 -16.74
C THR A 23 -21.42 -2.01 -16.93
N GLU A 24 -20.86 -1.08 -17.70
CA GLU A 24 -19.46 -0.71 -17.63
C GLU A 24 -19.26 -0.13 -16.22
N GLY A 25 -19.19 -1.05 -15.25
CA GLY A 25 -18.67 -0.77 -13.92
C GLY A 25 -17.28 -0.25 -14.17
N ILE A 26 -17.08 1.01 -13.79
CA ILE A 26 -16.06 1.90 -14.34
C ILE A 26 -14.75 1.13 -14.45
N ARG A 27 -14.33 0.83 -15.68
CA ARG A 27 -12.95 0.44 -15.94
C ARG A 27 -12.13 1.70 -15.70
N ILE A 28 -11.73 1.89 -14.44
CA ILE A 28 -10.60 2.75 -14.10
C ILE A 28 -9.50 2.27 -15.03
N ALA A 29 -9.03 3.16 -15.90
CA ALA A 29 -7.89 2.85 -16.74
C ALA A 29 -6.69 2.61 -15.82
N ASP A 30 -5.83 1.68 -16.19
CA ASP A 30 -4.54 1.52 -15.52
C ASP A 30 -3.80 2.88 -15.57
N ALA A 31 -3.17 3.26 -14.45
CA ALA A 31 -2.41 4.49 -14.40
C ALA A 31 -1.20 4.39 -15.35
N ASP A 32 -0.77 5.53 -15.90
CA ASP A 32 0.33 5.61 -16.86
C ASP A 32 1.43 6.58 -16.40
N ASN A 33 2.53 6.62 -17.16
CA ASN A 33 3.73 7.40 -16.85
C ASN A 33 4.31 7.05 -15.46
N LEU A 34 4.14 5.80 -15.02
CA LEU A 34 4.64 5.32 -13.75
C LEU A 34 6.14 5.04 -13.83
N SER A 35 6.85 5.17 -12.70
CA SER A 35 8.24 4.76 -12.57
C SER A 35 8.43 3.77 -11.42
N LEU A 36 9.44 2.90 -11.55
CA LEU A 36 9.78 1.85 -10.59
C LEU A 36 11.27 1.85 -10.32
N ILE A 37 11.66 1.95 -9.06
CA ILE A 37 13.04 1.86 -8.60
C ILE A 37 13.18 0.63 -7.69
N LEU A 38 14.20 -0.19 -7.92
CA LEU A 38 14.60 -1.30 -7.04
C LEU A 38 15.95 -0.97 -6.41
N ASP A 39 15.99 -0.70 -5.10
CA ASP A 39 17.22 -0.59 -4.31
C ASP A 39 17.51 -1.90 -3.59
N PHE A 40 18.62 -2.54 -3.93
CA PHE A 40 19.04 -3.82 -3.36
C PHE A 40 19.80 -3.66 -2.02
N GLY A 41 19.83 -2.47 -1.42
CA GLY A 41 20.43 -2.18 -0.10
C GLY A 41 21.96 -2.20 -0.08
N ASN A 42 22.58 -2.60 -1.19
CA ASN A 42 24.04 -2.73 -1.38
C ASN A 42 24.63 -1.63 -2.29
N GLY A 43 23.81 -0.63 -2.66
CA GLY A 43 24.17 0.43 -3.60
C GLY A 43 23.92 0.09 -5.08
N THR A 44 23.40 -1.10 -5.39
CA THR A 44 22.85 -1.43 -6.71
C THR A 44 21.43 -0.91 -6.79
N LEU A 45 21.15 -0.09 -7.81
CA LEU A 45 19.82 0.37 -8.18
C LEU A 45 19.45 -0.19 -9.56
N SER A 46 18.18 -0.51 -9.76
CA SER A 46 17.56 -0.69 -11.08
C SER A 46 16.39 0.29 -11.21
N SER A 47 16.15 0.83 -12.40
CA SER A 47 15.10 1.81 -12.66
C SER A 47 14.37 1.52 -13.96
N TYR A 48 13.05 1.70 -13.94
CA TYR A 48 12.13 1.48 -15.06
C TYR A 48 11.17 2.67 -15.12
N GLU A 49 10.77 3.07 -16.32
CA GLU A 49 10.04 4.31 -16.61
C GLU A 49 8.95 4.04 -17.66
N GLU A 50 8.00 4.97 -17.81
CA GLU A 50 6.87 4.88 -18.77
C GLU A 50 5.95 3.65 -18.55
N LEU A 51 5.91 3.10 -17.33
CA LEU A 51 5.14 1.91 -16.97
C LEU A 51 3.64 2.18 -16.84
N GLN A 52 2.84 1.11 -16.85
CA GLN A 52 1.39 1.15 -16.65
C GLN A 52 0.92 0.11 -15.62
N GLY A 53 -0.15 0.42 -14.88
CA GLY A 53 -0.79 -0.57 -14.00
C GLY A 53 -1.82 -0.02 -13.02
N SER A 54 -2.46 -0.96 -12.32
CA SER A 54 -3.54 -0.67 -11.37
C SER A 54 -3.10 -0.64 -9.90
N THR A 55 -2.02 -1.35 -9.56
CA THR A 55 -1.49 -1.47 -8.19
C THR A 55 0.02 -1.65 -8.17
N VAL A 56 0.67 -1.36 -7.04
CA VAL A 56 2.14 -1.50 -6.87
C VAL A 56 2.63 -2.90 -7.24
N LEU A 57 1.93 -3.97 -6.85
CA LEU A 57 2.30 -5.34 -7.24
C LEU A 57 2.22 -5.52 -8.77
N ASN A 58 1.10 -5.13 -9.39
CA ASN A 58 0.88 -5.29 -10.83
C ASN A 58 1.91 -4.53 -11.68
N VAL A 59 2.32 -3.32 -11.28
CA VAL A 59 3.37 -2.54 -11.98
C VAL A 59 4.74 -3.20 -11.80
N THR A 60 4.99 -3.84 -10.66
CA THR A 60 6.23 -4.58 -10.42
C THR A 60 6.27 -5.86 -11.27
N GLU A 61 5.16 -6.61 -11.34
CA GLU A 61 4.99 -7.83 -12.16
C GLU A 61 5.15 -7.61 -13.67
N GLU A 62 5.00 -6.37 -14.18
CA GLU A 62 5.20 -6.07 -15.61
C GLU A 62 6.68 -6.18 -16.04
N VAL A 63 7.62 -5.86 -15.15
CA VAL A 63 9.03 -5.62 -15.52
C VAL A 63 10.07 -6.44 -14.76
N VAL A 64 9.70 -7.10 -13.66
CA VAL A 64 10.64 -7.90 -12.86
C VAL A 64 9.98 -9.15 -12.27
N ASP A 65 10.71 -10.28 -12.28
CA ASP A 65 10.30 -11.50 -11.60
C ASP A 65 10.14 -11.25 -10.09
N ILE A 66 8.94 -11.51 -9.57
CA ILE A 66 8.55 -11.27 -8.19
C ILE A 66 7.84 -12.51 -7.61
N GLU A 67 8.20 -12.89 -6.38
CA GLU A 67 7.56 -13.98 -5.65
C GLU A 67 6.84 -13.43 -4.41
N TYR A 68 5.70 -14.02 -4.07
CA TYR A 68 4.90 -13.60 -2.92
C TYR A 68 4.05 -14.73 -2.33
N GLU A 69 3.78 -14.62 -1.04
CA GLU A 69 2.88 -15.51 -0.29
C GLU A 69 1.53 -14.83 0.00
N TRP A 70 0.45 -15.61 0.02
CA TRP A 70 -0.92 -15.11 0.24
C TRP A 70 -1.35 -15.21 1.70
N TYR A 71 -1.46 -14.06 2.36
CA TYR A 71 -2.00 -13.91 3.71
C TYR A 71 -3.46 -13.43 3.61
N GLY A 72 -4.36 -14.38 3.31
CA GLY A 72 -5.76 -14.08 3.00
C GLY A 72 -5.89 -13.49 1.60
N ASN A 73 -6.21 -12.20 1.51
CA ASN A 73 -6.23 -11.45 0.25
C ASN A 73 -5.04 -10.48 0.09
N MET A 74 -4.06 -10.54 0.99
CA MET A 74 -2.84 -9.72 0.95
C MET A 74 -1.67 -10.53 0.39
N ALA A 75 -0.98 -9.99 -0.60
CA ALA A 75 0.28 -10.53 -1.10
C ALA A 75 1.45 -9.97 -0.27
N PHE A 76 2.18 -10.87 0.39
CA PHE A 76 3.44 -10.55 1.06
C PHE A 76 4.61 -10.93 0.15
N VAL A 77 5.36 -9.94 -0.31
CA VAL A 77 6.47 -10.15 -1.27
C VAL A 77 7.65 -10.82 -0.57
N THR A 78 8.06 -11.97 -1.11
CA THR A 78 9.13 -12.82 -0.57
C THR A 78 10.43 -12.72 -1.37
N SER A 79 10.37 -12.33 -2.64
CA SER A 79 11.55 -12.19 -3.52
C SER A 79 11.28 -11.19 -4.64
N ILE A 80 12.29 -10.41 -5.04
CA ILE A 80 12.27 -9.57 -6.26
C ILE A 80 13.60 -9.77 -6.99
N ALA A 81 13.56 -9.96 -8.31
CA ALA A 81 14.73 -10.22 -9.15
C ALA A 81 15.61 -11.39 -8.64
N SER A 82 14.97 -12.46 -8.14
CA SER A 82 15.61 -13.60 -7.44
C SER A 82 16.34 -13.27 -6.12
N VAL A 83 16.22 -12.06 -5.58
CA VAL A 83 16.73 -11.70 -4.24
C VAL A 83 15.60 -11.89 -3.23
N ALA A 84 15.69 -12.95 -2.43
CA ALA A 84 14.71 -13.27 -1.40
C ALA A 84 14.92 -12.49 -0.09
N ASN A 85 13.85 -12.34 0.70
CA ASN A 85 13.90 -11.89 2.09
C ASN A 85 14.78 -12.83 2.93
N ASP A 86 15.50 -12.26 3.90
CA ASP A 86 16.33 -13.00 4.86
C ASP A 86 15.85 -12.72 6.30
N PRO A 87 14.99 -13.60 6.87
CA PRO A 87 14.50 -13.46 8.24
C PRO A 87 15.57 -13.67 9.32
N GLU A 88 16.72 -14.28 9.01
CA GLU A 88 17.80 -14.50 9.98
C GLU A 88 18.68 -13.24 10.13
N LEU A 89 18.88 -12.50 9.03
CA LEU A 89 19.53 -11.19 9.02
C LEU A 89 18.55 -10.02 9.22
N GLY A 90 17.25 -10.28 9.15
CA GLY A 90 16.18 -9.28 9.30
C GLY A 90 16.03 -8.36 8.08
N LEU A 91 16.35 -8.85 6.88
CA LEU A 91 16.30 -8.11 5.62
C LEU A 91 15.01 -8.44 4.85
N TRP A 92 14.30 -7.39 4.42
CA TRP A 92 12.98 -7.48 3.82
C TRP A 92 12.84 -6.51 2.65
N TRP A 93 12.19 -6.97 1.58
CA TRP A 93 11.62 -6.10 0.56
C TRP A 93 10.43 -5.32 1.13
N GLN A 94 10.54 -4.00 1.05
CA GLN A 94 9.55 -3.04 1.50
C GLN A 94 9.33 -2.02 0.37
N TYR A 95 8.15 -1.41 0.28
CA TYR A 95 7.86 -0.44 -0.78
C TYR A 95 7.44 0.93 -0.25
N TRP A 96 7.71 1.94 -1.06
CA TRP A 96 7.27 3.32 -0.93
C TRP A 96 6.59 3.75 -2.23
N VAL A 97 5.70 4.74 -2.15
CA VAL A 97 5.16 5.45 -3.31
C VAL A 97 5.34 6.95 -3.06
N ASN A 98 5.96 7.65 -4.00
CA ASN A 98 6.32 9.08 -3.90
C ASN A 98 7.13 9.45 -2.63
N GLY A 99 7.86 8.49 -2.07
CA GLY A 99 8.64 8.64 -0.83
C GLY A 99 7.90 8.34 0.47
N ASP A 100 6.58 8.06 0.44
CA ASP A 100 5.80 7.60 1.59
C ASP A 100 5.74 6.06 1.65
N ILE A 101 5.98 5.49 2.84
CA ILE A 101 6.06 4.02 3.03
C ILE A 101 4.69 3.34 2.88
N GLY A 102 4.68 2.18 2.22
CA GLY A 102 3.50 1.36 1.97
C GLY A 102 2.74 0.96 3.25
N SER A 103 1.53 1.50 3.42
CA SER A 103 0.68 1.25 4.60
C SER A 103 -0.28 0.06 4.45
N VAL A 104 -0.30 -0.57 3.27
CA VAL A 104 -1.09 -1.77 2.93
C VAL A 104 -0.22 -2.76 2.13
N ALA A 105 -0.72 -3.96 1.86
CA ALA A 105 -0.03 -4.88 0.95
C ALA A 105 0.02 -4.33 -0.49
N ALA A 106 1.08 -4.64 -1.25
CA ALA A 106 1.33 -4.06 -2.58
C ALA A 106 0.22 -4.33 -3.61
N ASN A 107 -0.59 -5.38 -3.42
CA ASN A 107 -1.75 -5.70 -4.25
C ASN A 107 -3.05 -4.95 -3.86
N HIS A 108 -3.00 -4.10 -2.83
CA HIS A 108 -4.11 -3.22 -2.38
C HIS A 108 -3.79 -1.73 -2.56
N TYR A 109 -2.52 -1.36 -2.74
CA TYR A 109 -2.15 0.02 -3.02
C TYR A 109 -2.43 0.32 -4.51
N SER A 110 -3.53 1.01 -4.77
CA SER A 110 -3.81 1.60 -6.09
C SER A 110 -2.86 2.76 -6.37
N VAL A 111 -2.32 2.82 -7.58
CA VAL A 111 -1.40 3.87 -8.04
C VAL A 111 -2.12 4.94 -8.87
N GLU A 112 -1.60 6.17 -8.84
CA GLU A 112 -2.07 7.30 -9.65
C GLU A 112 -1.09 7.64 -10.78
N HIS A 113 -1.56 8.34 -11.81
CA HIS A 113 -0.76 8.68 -13.00
C HIS A 113 0.48 9.52 -12.63
N GLY A 114 1.66 9.04 -13.00
CA GLY A 114 2.94 9.69 -12.64
C GLY A 114 3.55 9.28 -11.29
N ASP A 115 2.97 8.31 -10.57
CA ASP A 115 3.55 7.81 -9.32
C ASP A 115 4.94 7.19 -9.51
N THR A 116 5.85 7.50 -8.57
CA THR A 116 7.15 6.85 -8.42
C THR A 116 7.06 5.77 -7.34
N ILE A 117 7.20 4.50 -7.73
CA ILE A 117 7.27 3.35 -6.83
C ILE A 117 8.74 3.07 -6.50
N GLU A 118 9.06 2.89 -5.23
CA GLU A 118 10.38 2.37 -4.81
C GLU A 118 10.21 1.08 -4.03
N TRP A 119 10.88 -0.01 -4.43
CA TRP A 119 11.17 -1.13 -3.55
C TRP A 119 12.57 -0.98 -2.99
N ARG A 120 12.74 -1.18 -1.67
CA ARG A 120 14.05 -1.18 -1.00
C ARG A 120 14.22 -2.47 -0.21
N PHE A 121 15.38 -3.11 -0.36
CA PHE A 121 15.78 -4.31 0.36
C PHE A 121 16.67 -3.93 1.54
N GLY A 122 16.22 -4.18 2.77
CA GLY A 122 16.98 -3.79 3.95
C GLY A 122 16.30 -4.17 5.27
N PRO A 123 16.84 -3.70 6.40
CA PRO A 123 16.18 -3.81 7.70
C PRO A 123 14.74 -3.28 7.66
N ALA A 124 13.87 -3.79 8.54
CA ALA A 124 12.49 -3.32 8.62
C ALA A 124 12.42 -1.84 9.04
N GLU A 125 12.12 -0.97 8.09
CA GLU A 125 11.76 0.42 8.30
C GLU A 125 10.28 0.52 8.72
N THR A 126 9.97 1.50 9.54
CA THR A 126 8.60 1.79 9.98
C THR A 126 8.40 3.30 10.03
N THR A 127 7.16 3.76 9.94
CA THR A 127 6.79 5.19 10.00
C THR A 127 6.94 5.75 11.43
N ALA A 128 8.17 5.74 11.94
CA ALA A 128 8.55 6.20 13.27
C ALA A 128 8.55 7.73 13.33
N THR A 129 7.36 8.33 13.31
CA THR A 129 7.14 9.79 13.42
C THR A 129 7.47 10.29 14.83
N THR A 130 8.76 10.35 15.15
CA THR A 130 9.38 11.43 15.95
C THR A 130 10.90 11.26 15.94
N THR A 131 11.59 12.18 15.26
CA THR A 131 13.05 12.32 15.36
C THR A 131 13.44 12.83 16.74
N THR A 132 13.50 11.92 17.71
CA THR A 132 14.12 12.21 19.01
C THR A 132 15.64 12.14 18.83
N THR A 133 16.24 13.27 18.43
CA THR A 133 17.69 13.47 18.50
C THR A 133 18.18 13.05 19.89
N PRO A 134 19.16 12.13 20.03
CA PRO A 134 19.59 11.63 21.33
C PRO A 134 20.06 12.75 22.28
N GLY A 135 19.17 13.20 23.17
CA GLY A 135 19.38 14.33 24.08
C GLY A 135 18.30 15.43 24.02
N GLU A 136 17.45 15.48 23.01
CA GLU A 136 16.33 16.42 22.95
C GLU A 136 15.10 15.85 23.67
N ILE A 137 14.66 16.53 24.73
CA ILE A 137 13.40 16.22 25.42
C ILE A 137 12.26 16.79 24.60
N ASP A 138 11.42 15.91 24.02
CA ASP A 138 10.19 16.33 23.36
C ASP A 138 9.33 17.16 24.33
N ARG A 139 9.06 18.40 23.91
CA ARG A 139 8.30 19.38 24.68
C ARG A 139 6.81 19.02 24.76
N SER A 140 6.31 18.08 23.97
CA SER A 140 4.96 17.52 24.12
C SER A 140 4.81 16.78 25.47
N LEU A 141 5.80 15.99 25.88
CA LEU A 141 5.81 15.20 27.11
C LEU A 141 5.82 16.08 28.37
N LEU A 142 6.40 17.28 28.27
CA LEU A 142 6.46 18.29 29.32
C LEU A 142 5.07 18.81 29.76
N PHE A 143 4.03 18.67 28.94
CA PHE A 143 2.66 19.04 29.33
C PHE A 143 1.97 17.96 30.20
N GLY A 144 2.35 16.67 30.06
CA GLY A 144 1.80 15.58 30.87
C GLY A 144 2.45 15.46 32.27
N LEU A 145 3.75 15.70 32.35
CA LEU A 145 4.56 15.59 33.57
C LEU A 145 4.02 16.34 34.81
N PRO A 146 3.60 17.63 34.75
CA PRO A 146 3.18 18.36 35.96
C PRO A 146 1.90 17.79 36.59
N LEU A 147 0.98 17.23 35.80
CA LEU A 147 -0.28 16.68 36.30
C LEU A 147 -0.06 15.37 37.08
N VAL A 148 0.75 14.46 36.51
CA VAL A 148 1.09 13.16 37.13
C VAL A 148 1.97 13.37 38.37
N GLY A 149 2.95 14.27 38.30
CA GLY A 149 3.82 14.60 39.43
C GLY A 149 3.07 15.12 40.66
N LEU A 150 2.13 16.05 40.46
CA LEU A 150 1.27 16.55 41.54
C LEU A 150 0.39 15.45 42.15
N ALA A 151 -0.23 14.61 41.33
CA ALA A 151 -1.04 13.49 41.80
C ALA A 151 -0.23 12.50 42.66
N ALA A 152 0.99 12.15 42.23
CA ALA A 152 1.88 11.26 42.97
C ALA A 152 2.32 11.87 44.32
N VAL A 153 2.69 13.16 44.35
CA VAL A 153 3.07 13.85 45.59
C VAL A 153 1.91 13.94 46.58
N VAL A 154 0.70 14.29 46.11
CA VAL A 154 -0.51 14.33 46.94
C VAL A 154 -0.84 12.94 47.49
N PHE A 155 -0.77 11.90 46.66
CA PHE A 155 -0.99 10.51 47.09
C PHE A 155 0.01 10.08 48.18
N LEU A 156 1.31 10.35 48.01
CA LEU A 156 2.33 10.05 49.02
C LEU A 156 2.13 10.83 50.32
N ILE A 157 1.67 12.09 50.26
CA ILE A 157 1.33 12.88 51.46
C ILE A 157 0.13 12.26 52.20
N VAL A 158 -0.95 11.92 51.47
CA VAL A 158 -2.14 11.28 52.05
C VAL A 158 -1.78 9.93 52.69
N LEU A 159 -0.98 9.11 52.02
CA LEU A 159 -0.53 7.81 52.52
C LEU A 159 0.33 7.97 53.79
N ARG A 160 1.26 8.93 53.81
CA ARG A 160 2.10 9.25 54.99
C ARG A 160 1.30 9.78 56.18
N LEU A 161 0.18 10.46 55.94
CA LEU A 161 -0.75 10.91 56.99
C LEU A 161 -1.65 9.77 57.49
N SER A 162 -2.09 8.87 56.59
CA SER A 162 -2.90 7.70 56.95
C SER A 162 -2.17 6.71 57.85
N VAL A 163 -0.84 6.57 57.68
CA VAL A 163 0.03 5.69 58.49
C VAL A 163 0.38 6.30 59.87
N ARG A 164 -0.16 7.48 60.22
CA ARG A 164 0.07 8.18 61.50
C ARG A 164 -1.15 8.21 62.43
N LYS A 165 -2.01 7.19 62.35
CA LYS A 165 -3.11 6.92 63.30
C LYS A 165 -2.96 5.53 63.90
#